data_AF-A0A973T3D7-F1
#
_entry.id   AF-A0A973T3D7-F1
#
_cell.length_a   1.000
_cell.length_b   1.000
_cell.length_c   1.000
_cell.angle_alpha   90.00
_cell.angle_beta   90.00
_cell.angle_gamma   90.00
#
_symmetry.space_group_name_H-M   'P 1'
#
loop_
_entity.id
_entity.type
_entity.pdbx_description
1 polymer ?
#
loop_
_entity_poly.entity_id
_entity_poly.type
_entity_poly.pdbx_seq_one_letter_code
_entity_poly.pdbx_strand_id
1 'polypeptide(L)'
;MVDAGFVDGMTPFLRESLGAHGEQVLDSDGVPVVSGPAEVGRSLLRTTHERADERGREALAEAVADAVADPGSEDALGALRQVIRKALGKDPALEGELAALLPSDGGGGPVVVVASGTRSIAAGGSIGVAITGDGRQEPSN
;
A
#
# COMPACT_ATOMS: atom_id res chain seq x y z
N MET A 1 -7.59 -17.64 10.26
CA MET A 1 -8.40 -16.43 10.00
C MET A 1 -7.40 -15.35 9.69
N VAL A 2 -7.42 -14.82 8.47
CA VAL A 2 -6.47 -13.76 8.05
C VAL A 2 -6.69 -12.56 8.99
N ASP A 3 -5.62 -12.06 9.58
CA ASP A 3 -5.70 -10.91 10.47
C ASP A 3 -6.15 -9.67 9.68
N ALA A 4 -7.24 -9.04 10.13
CA ALA A 4 -7.79 -7.89 9.44
C ALA A 4 -6.85 -6.67 9.50
N GLY A 5 -6.07 -6.55 10.58
CA GLY A 5 -5.06 -5.51 10.76
C GLY A 5 -3.85 -5.69 9.85
N PHE A 6 -3.47 -6.93 9.54
CA PHE A 6 -2.38 -7.23 8.61
C PHE A 6 -2.64 -6.65 7.20
N VAL A 7 -3.81 -6.95 6.63
CA VAL A 7 -4.18 -6.42 5.30
C VAL A 7 -4.37 -4.90 5.33
N ASP A 8 -4.85 -4.35 6.45
CA ASP A 8 -5.00 -2.90 6.61
C ASP A 8 -3.63 -2.18 6.64
N GLY A 9 -2.64 -2.77 7.31
CA GLY A 9 -1.27 -2.27 7.35
C GLY A 9 -0.56 -2.23 5.98
N MET A 10 -1.03 -3.00 5.00
CA MET A 10 -0.51 -2.97 3.63
C MET A 10 -1.01 -1.76 2.81
N THR A 11 -2.17 -1.19 3.18
CA THR A 11 -2.87 -0.12 2.45
C THR A 11 -1.98 1.06 2.00
N PRO A 12 -1.12 1.66 2.86
CA PRO A 12 -0.27 2.77 2.41
C PRO A 12 0.72 2.36 1.31
N PHE A 13 1.27 1.14 1.36
CA PHE A 13 2.18 0.62 0.34
C PHE A 13 1.45 0.36 -0.97
N LEU A 14 0.25 -0.21 -0.89
CA LEU A 14 -0.61 -0.45 -2.05
C LEU A 14 -0.93 0.87 -2.75
N ARG A 15 -1.35 1.90 -2.01
CA ARG A 15 -1.67 3.22 -2.57
C ARG A 15 -0.46 3.85 -3.26
N GLU A 16 0.71 3.84 -2.63
CA GLU A 16 1.93 4.39 -3.25
C GLU A 16 2.33 3.62 -4.50
N SER A 17 2.19 2.29 -4.49
CA SER A 17 2.49 1.47 -5.65
C SER A 17 1.54 1.75 -6.82
N LEU A 18 0.25 1.89 -6.56
CA LEU A 18 -0.74 2.22 -7.59
C LEU A 18 -0.50 3.63 -8.14
N GLY A 19 -0.12 4.59 -7.30
CA GLY A 19 0.24 5.94 -7.74
C GLY A 19 1.52 6.01 -8.57
N ALA A 20 2.53 5.18 -8.25
CA ALA A 20 3.81 5.17 -8.95
C ALA A 20 3.80 4.36 -10.25
N HIS A 21 3.10 3.22 -10.27
CA HIS A 21 3.14 2.25 -11.38
C HIS A 21 1.82 2.18 -12.17
N GLY A 22 0.71 2.66 -11.62
CA GLY A 22 -0.60 2.50 -12.23
C GLY A 22 -0.94 1.02 -12.47
N GLU A 23 -1.53 0.72 -13.62
CA GLU A 23 -1.91 -0.64 -14.02
C GLU A 23 -0.70 -1.55 -14.29
N GLN A 24 0.49 -0.98 -14.54
CA GLN A 24 1.74 -1.72 -14.80
C GLN A 24 2.36 -2.32 -13.51
N VAL A 25 1.67 -2.19 -12.38
CA VAL A 25 2.14 -2.72 -11.09
C VAL A 25 2.33 -4.24 -11.11
N LEU A 26 1.56 -4.95 -11.95
CA LEU A 26 1.66 -6.41 -12.12
C LEU A 26 2.68 -6.82 -13.21
N ASP A 27 3.23 -5.87 -13.97
CA ASP A 27 4.17 -6.16 -15.05
C ASP A 27 5.51 -6.63 -14.49
N SER A 28 6.06 -7.68 -15.11
CA SER A 28 7.33 -8.31 -14.71
C SER A 28 8.57 -7.59 -15.28
N ASP A 29 8.40 -6.74 -16.30
CA ASP A 29 9.50 -6.10 -17.06
C ASP A 29 10.08 -4.82 -16.41
N GLY A 30 9.79 -4.58 -15.13
CA GLY A 30 10.29 -3.40 -14.43
C GLY A 30 11.75 -3.51 -14.00
N VAL A 31 12.54 -2.46 -14.24
CA VAL A 31 13.88 -2.28 -13.64
C VAL A 31 13.73 -2.20 -12.12
N PRO A 32 14.58 -2.85 -11.30
CA PRO A 32 14.55 -2.67 -9.85
C PRO A 32 14.91 -1.21 -9.53
N VAL A 33 13.91 -0.43 -9.13
CA VAL A 33 14.07 0.95 -8.67
C VAL A 33 14.21 0.97 -7.14
N VAL A 34 14.81 2.04 -6.63
CA VAL A 34 15.11 2.32 -5.21
C VAL A 34 14.07 1.76 -4.24
N SER A 35 14.54 1.11 -3.17
CA SER A 35 13.71 0.66 -2.05
C SER A 35 12.85 1.82 -1.52
N GLY A 36 11.53 1.70 -1.70
CA GLY A 36 10.55 2.69 -1.27
C GLY A 36 9.17 2.05 -1.10
N PRO A 37 8.21 2.79 -0.51
CA PRO A 37 6.89 2.24 -0.20
C PRO A 37 6.14 1.70 -1.43
N ALA A 38 6.33 2.33 -2.59
CA ALA A 38 5.76 1.89 -3.86
C ALA A 38 6.30 0.52 -4.32
N GLU A 39 7.62 0.29 -4.24
CA GLU A 39 8.22 -1.00 -4.63
C GLU A 39 7.85 -2.14 -3.65
N VAL A 40 7.64 -1.81 -2.37
CA VAL A 40 7.06 -2.74 -1.39
C VAL A 40 5.64 -3.12 -1.81
N GLY A 41 4.78 -2.14 -2.09
CA GLY A 41 3.41 -2.39 -2.56
C GLY A 41 3.36 -3.20 -3.84
N ARG A 42 4.26 -2.91 -4.79
CA ARG A 42 4.39 -3.64 -6.05
C ARG A 42 4.77 -5.10 -5.81
N SER A 43 5.73 -5.33 -4.93
CA SER A 43 6.16 -6.69 -4.57
C SER A 43 5.02 -7.47 -3.90
N LEU A 44 4.26 -6.84 -2.99
CA LEU A 44 3.09 -7.44 -2.36
C LEU A 44 2.03 -7.87 -3.39
N LEU A 45 1.72 -7.00 -4.36
CA LEU A 45 0.76 -7.27 -5.42
C LEU A 45 1.24 -8.38 -6.37
N ARG A 46 2.51 -8.36 -6.78
CA ARG A 46 3.09 -9.38 -7.64
C ARG A 46 3.14 -10.75 -6.97
N THR A 47 3.58 -10.82 -5.71
CA THR A 47 3.58 -12.08 -4.95
C THR A 47 2.16 -12.63 -4.77
N THR A 48 1.18 -11.76 -4.51
CA THR A 48 -0.23 -12.16 -4.46
C THR A 48 -0.72 -12.69 -5.81
N HIS A 49 -0.36 -12.03 -6.91
CA HIS A 49 -0.71 -12.45 -8.27
C HIS A 49 -0.08 -13.81 -8.63
N GLU A 50 1.19 -14.02 -8.32
CA GLU A 50 1.92 -15.27 -8.57
C GLU A 50 1.34 -16.46 -7.80
N ARG A 51 0.85 -16.23 -6.58
CA ARG A 51 0.23 -17.28 -5.73
C ARG A 51 -1.25 -17.48 -5.98
N ALA A 52 -1.92 -16.56 -6.66
CA ALA A 52 -3.33 -16.68 -6.97
C ALA A 52 -3.57 -17.69 -8.12
N ASP A 53 -4.68 -18.44 -8.01
CA ASP A 53 -5.26 -19.18 -9.13
C ASP A 53 -5.69 -18.23 -10.26
N GLU A 54 -5.97 -18.75 -11.46
CA GLU A 54 -6.46 -17.99 -12.63
C GLU A 54 -7.53 -16.93 -12.28
N ARG A 55 -8.62 -17.37 -11.63
CA ARG A 55 -9.72 -16.47 -11.21
C ARG A 55 -9.31 -15.44 -10.16
N GLY A 56 -8.30 -15.75 -9.35
CA GLY A 56 -7.77 -14.83 -8.36
C GLY A 56 -6.89 -13.76 -9.01
N ARG A 57 -6.12 -14.14 -10.04
CA ARG A 57 -5.32 -13.21 -10.85
C ARG A 57 -6.18 -12.22 -11.62
N GLU A 58 -7.24 -12.70 -12.28
CA GLU A 58 -8.21 -11.85 -12.96
C GLU A 58 -8.85 -10.84 -12.00
N ALA A 59 -9.36 -11.33 -10.86
CA ALA A 59 -9.97 -10.46 -9.84
C ALA A 59 -8.99 -9.45 -9.24
N LEU A 60 -7.71 -9.81 -9.12
CA LEU A 60 -6.67 -8.91 -8.65
C LEU A 60 -6.36 -7.82 -9.68
N ALA A 61 -6.24 -8.19 -10.96
CA ALA A 61 -6.02 -7.25 -12.05
C ALA A 61 -7.18 -6.25 -12.18
N GLU A 62 -8.43 -6.72 -12.08
CA GLU A 62 -9.63 -5.87 -12.08
C GLU A 62 -9.62 -4.89 -10.89
N ALA A 63 -9.37 -5.38 -9.68
CA ALA A 63 -9.31 -4.52 -8.50
C ALA A 63 -8.16 -3.51 -8.53
N VAL A 64 -7.03 -3.85 -9.17
CA VAL A 64 -5.93 -2.92 -9.43
C VAL A 64 -6.38 -1.85 -10.43
N ALA A 65 -6.99 -2.23 -11.55
CA ALA A 65 -7.47 -1.28 -12.54
C ALA A 65 -8.50 -0.29 -11.95
N ASP A 66 -9.43 -0.79 -11.14
CA ASP A 66 -10.42 0.04 -10.44
C ASP A 66 -9.75 1.03 -9.48
N ALA A 67 -8.77 0.58 -8.70
CA ALA A 67 -8.04 1.43 -7.76
C ALA A 67 -7.10 2.43 -8.44
N VAL A 68 -6.63 2.14 -9.65
CA VAL A 68 -5.87 3.10 -10.48
C VAL A 68 -6.80 4.13 -11.13
N ALA A 69 -7.98 3.69 -11.58
CA ALA A 69 -8.99 4.58 -12.17
C ALA A 69 -9.54 5.59 -11.15
N ASP A 70 -9.65 5.18 -9.87
CA ASP A 70 -10.05 6.05 -8.77
C ASP A 70 -9.14 5.91 -7.53
N PRO A 71 -7.96 6.56 -7.54
CA PRO A 71 -6.94 6.41 -6.48
C PRO A 71 -7.38 7.00 -5.12
N GLY A 72 -8.44 7.81 -5.10
CA GLY A 72 -9.04 8.37 -3.89
C GLY A 72 -10.15 7.52 -3.29
N SER A 73 -10.60 6.47 -3.98
CA SER A 73 -11.72 5.64 -3.53
C SER A 73 -11.30 4.61 -2.49
N GLU A 74 -11.81 4.80 -1.28
CA GLU A 74 -11.71 3.81 -0.20
C GLU A 74 -12.45 2.51 -0.54
N ASP A 75 -13.48 2.57 -1.39
CA ASP A 75 -14.21 1.40 -1.86
C ASP A 75 -13.37 0.58 -2.86
N ALA A 76 -12.66 1.24 -3.79
CA ALA A 76 -11.77 0.56 -4.74
C ALA A 76 -10.58 -0.09 -4.01
N LEU A 77 -9.97 0.61 -3.05
CA LEU A 77 -8.95 0.03 -2.16
C LEU A 77 -9.54 -1.05 -1.24
N GLY A 78 -10.79 -0.91 -0.82
CA GLY A 78 -11.54 -1.92 -0.10
C GLY A 78 -11.67 -3.22 -0.91
N ALA A 79 -12.04 -3.13 -2.19
CA ALA A 79 -12.14 -4.26 -3.09
C ALA A 79 -10.78 -4.96 -3.27
N LEU A 80 -9.71 -4.19 -3.49
CA LEU A 80 -8.34 -4.73 -3.59
C LEU A 80 -7.94 -5.49 -2.32
N ARG A 81 -8.20 -4.92 -1.13
CA ARG A 81 -7.96 -5.58 0.16
C ARG A 81 -8.76 -6.88 0.32
N GLN A 82 -10.00 -6.90 -0.17
CA GLN A 82 -10.83 -8.11 -0.14
C GLN A 82 -10.26 -9.23 -1.02
N VAL A 83 -9.76 -8.90 -2.22
CA VAL A 83 -9.11 -9.87 -3.11
C VAL A 83 -7.86 -10.45 -2.45
N ILE A 84 -7.00 -9.61 -1.87
CA ILE A 84 -5.80 -10.04 -1.16
C ILE A 84 -6.17 -10.97 0.02
N ARG A 85 -7.17 -10.59 0.82
CA ARG A 85 -7.66 -11.42 1.94
C ARG A 85 -8.15 -12.79 1.46
N LYS A 86 -8.83 -12.83 0.31
CA LYS A 86 -9.30 -14.08 -0.28
C LYS A 86 -8.14 -14.96 -0.76
N ALA A 87 -7.07 -14.37 -1.30
CA ALA A 87 -5.86 -15.09 -1.67
C ALA A 87 -5.17 -15.68 -0.42
N LEU A 88 -5.02 -14.89 0.65
CA LEU A 88 -4.46 -15.33 1.93
C LEU A 88 -5.28 -16.44 2.59
N GLY A 89 -6.61 -16.40 2.46
CA GLY A 89 -7.48 -17.47 2.96
C GLY A 89 -7.34 -18.81 2.22
N LYS A 90 -6.80 -18.79 1.00
CA LYS A 90 -6.55 -19.99 0.18
C LYS A 90 -5.13 -20.54 0.37
N ASP A 91 -4.14 -19.66 0.46
CA ASP A 91 -2.74 -20.01 0.67
C ASP A 91 -2.23 -19.38 1.97
N PRO A 92 -2.18 -20.14 3.08
CA PRO A 92 -1.66 -19.63 4.35
C PRO A 92 -0.15 -19.35 4.32
N ALA A 93 0.61 -19.90 3.36
CA ALA A 93 2.05 -19.58 3.22
C ALA A 93 2.26 -18.17 2.65
N LEU A 94 1.30 -17.68 1.86
CA LEU A 94 1.33 -16.32 1.30
C LEU A 94 1.42 -15.25 2.39
N GLU A 95 0.76 -15.44 3.55
CA GLU A 95 0.81 -14.47 4.64
C GLU A 95 2.25 -14.24 5.14
N GLY A 96 3.03 -15.31 5.29
CA GLY A 96 4.43 -15.22 5.71
C GLY A 96 5.32 -14.53 4.68
N GLU A 97 5.05 -14.74 3.39
CA GLU A 97 5.80 -14.08 2.31
C GLU A 97 5.46 -12.59 2.21
N LEU A 98 4.18 -12.23 2.32
CA LEU A 98 3.79 -10.83 2.36
C LEU A 98 4.32 -10.14 3.62
N ALA A 99 4.33 -10.81 4.77
CA ALA A 99 4.88 -10.28 6.01
C ALA A 99 6.39 -10.03 5.91
N ALA A 100 7.13 -10.90 5.21
CA ALA A 100 8.57 -10.73 4.98
C ALA A 100 8.90 -9.55 4.06
N LEU A 101 7.95 -9.12 3.21
CA LEU A 101 8.09 -7.95 2.34
C LEU A 101 7.77 -6.64 3.06
N LEU A 102 6.96 -6.68 4.12
CA LEU A 102 6.64 -5.50 4.91
C LEU A 102 7.84 -5.08 5.78
N PRO A 103 8.19 -3.78 5.82
CA PRO A 103 9.19 -3.29 6.74
C PRO A 103 8.69 -3.56 8.17
N SER A 104 9.41 -4.41 8.92
CA SER A 104 9.03 -4.79 10.28
C SER A 104 9.26 -3.63 11.26
N ASP A 105 8.21 -3.21 11.96
CA ASP A 105 8.27 -2.18 13.02
C ASP A 105 9.16 -2.55 14.23
N GLY A 106 9.61 -3.81 14.32
CA GLY A 106 10.32 -4.37 15.48
C GLY A 106 11.84 -4.49 15.36
N GLY A 107 12.45 -4.00 14.27
CA GLY A 107 13.84 -4.35 13.92
C GLY A 107 14.80 -3.19 13.74
N GLY A 108 14.70 -2.08 14.49
CA GLY A 108 15.69 -0.98 14.46
C GLY A 108 15.94 -0.34 13.08
N GLY A 109 15.13 -0.67 12.08
CA GLY A 109 15.14 -0.08 10.75
C GLY A 109 14.26 1.17 10.72
N PRO A 110 14.44 2.03 9.71
CA PRO A 110 13.64 3.23 9.57
C PRO A 110 12.15 2.86 9.51
N VAL A 111 11.36 3.40 10.43
CA VAL A 111 9.89 3.30 10.41
C VAL A 111 9.44 3.93 9.10
N VAL A 112 8.88 3.10 8.20
CA VAL A 112 8.41 3.59 6.90
C VAL A 112 7.11 4.32 7.12
N VAL A 113 7.22 5.64 7.17
CA VAL A 113 6.07 6.50 7.38
C VAL A 113 5.70 7.18 6.07
N VAL A 114 4.56 6.75 5.54
CA VAL A 114 3.98 7.26 4.31
C VAL A 114 3.02 8.40 4.66
N ALA A 115 3.35 9.63 4.26
CA ALA A 115 2.42 10.75 4.26
C ALA A 115 1.86 10.91 2.84
N SER A 116 0.55 10.76 2.65
CA SER A 116 -0.09 11.05 1.35
C SER A 116 -1.23 12.05 1.55
N GLY A 117 -1.30 13.08 0.70
CA GLY A 117 -2.28 14.18 0.77
C GLY A 117 -1.68 15.60 0.88
N THR A 118 -2.42 16.61 0.40
CA THR A 118 -2.07 18.03 0.53
C THR A 118 -2.14 18.42 2.01
N ARG A 119 -1.00 18.82 2.60
CA ARG A 119 -0.80 19.12 4.05
C ARG A 119 -0.57 17.92 4.97
N SER A 120 -0.25 16.74 4.44
CA SER A 120 0.03 15.57 5.27
C SER A 120 1.39 15.66 5.97
N ILE A 121 1.39 15.42 7.30
CA ILE A 121 2.59 15.20 8.11
C ILE A 121 2.54 13.78 8.62
N ALA A 122 3.64 13.06 8.46
CA ALA A 122 3.77 11.75 9.05
C ALA A 122 5.19 11.58 9.62
N ALA A 123 5.26 11.04 10.84
CA ALA A 123 6.49 10.92 11.61
C ALA A 123 6.73 9.49 12.09
N GLY A 124 7.92 8.95 11.77
CA GLY A 124 8.39 7.62 12.16
C GLY A 124 9.06 7.55 13.53
N GLY A 125 8.73 8.48 14.43
CA GLY A 125 9.33 8.61 15.75
C GLY A 125 8.77 9.81 16.51
N SER A 126 9.34 10.14 17.67
CA SER A 126 8.92 11.31 18.44
C SER A 126 9.23 12.61 17.69
N ILE A 127 8.18 13.32 17.28
CA ILE A 127 8.28 14.69 16.77
C ILE A 127 7.75 15.66 17.83
N GLY A 128 8.56 16.65 18.21
CA GLY A 128 8.21 17.58 19.30
C GLY A 128 7.07 18.51 18.93
N VAL A 129 7.22 19.30 17.87
CA VAL A 129 6.18 20.21 17.36
C VAL A 129 6.27 20.19 15.84
N ALA A 130 5.14 19.95 15.17
CA ALA A 130 5.00 20.08 13.72
C ALA A 130 4.00 21.21 13.41
N ILE A 131 4.46 22.26 12.74
CA ILE A 131 3.64 23.40 12.30
C ILE A 131 3.56 23.35 10.77
N THR A 132 2.41 22.95 10.24
CA THR A 132 2.07 23.04 8.82
C THR A 132 1.51 24.43 8.58
N GLY A 133 2.35 25.39 8.20
CA GLY A 133 1.95 26.77 7.99
C GLY A 133 0.96 26.94 6.84
N ASP A 134 -0.33 26.73 7.10
CA ASP A 134 -1.41 27.35 6.33
C ASP A 134 -1.53 28.79 6.84
N GLY A 135 -1.08 29.75 6.03
CA GLY A 135 -0.91 31.15 6.40
C GLY A 135 -2.10 31.72 7.19
N ARG A 136 -1.78 32.29 8.36
CA ARG A 136 -2.68 33.19 9.11
C ARG A 136 -3.28 34.21 8.14
N GLN A 137 -4.60 34.26 8.02
CA GLN A 137 -5.24 35.49 7.59
C GLN A 137 -5.33 36.41 8.81
N GLU A 138 -4.65 37.55 8.70
CA GLU A 138 -4.70 38.65 9.66
C GLU A 138 -6.16 39.09 9.91
N PRO A 139 -6.54 39.49 11.13
CA PRO A 139 -7.89 39.99 11.39
C PRO A 139 -8.07 41.37 10.72
N SER A 140 -8.99 41.44 9.76
CA SER A 140 -9.39 42.70 9.14
C SER A 140 -10.06 43.62 10.17
N ASN A 141 -9.56 44.87 10.27
CA ASN A 141 -10.14 45.98 11.02
C ASN A 141 -11.27 46.67 10.23
#